data_AF-A0A8D2LY85-F1
#
_entry.id   AF-A0A8D2LY85-F1
#
_cell.length_a   1.000
_cell.length_b   1.000
_cell.length_c   1.000
_cell.angle_alpha   90.00
_cell.angle_beta   90.00
_cell.angle_gamma   90.00
#
_symmetry.space_group_name_H-M   'P 1'
#
loop_
_entity.id
_entity.type
_entity.pdbx_description
1 polymer ?
#
loop_
_entity_poly.entity_id
_entity_poly.type
_entity_poly.pdbx_seq_one_letter_code
_entity_poly.pdbx_strand_id
1 'polypeptide(L)'
;MCWKNSHHDFDYYNAVLINEKDEKDNYVELGDEFILEPNEHFNNLLVNTTYSDIQLPTNVYNKDPDILNGVYMSEALNPVFVDNFERDPTLTWQYFGSSTGFFRLYPGIKWTPDENGVLSFDCRNRGWYIQAATSPKDIVILVDISGSMKGLLLTIAKHTIVTILDTLGENDFVNVIAVNVWPSLHYSLPHAPIWCYENIILVLFDQHFKQLVDELQAKGVGTVNKALTEAFRILREFRDAGQGGLCNQAIMLITDGAMEDYKYVFEKFNWPDRKVRVFTYLIGREVSFASNVKWIACNNKGYYTQISTLADVQENVMEYLHVLSRPMVINHDHDIIWTEAYMDSAVTQSLLLMTTVAMPVFSKKNETRSHGILLGVVGSDVPLRELLKLAPRYKLGVHGYAFLNTNNGYILSHPDLRPLVSHPEVWMTDFDCLAMFVYCSCTHSQDSCS
;
A
#
# COMPACT_ATOMS: atom_id res chain seq x y z
N MET A 1 23.53 -18.84 -1.55
CA MET A 1 23.26 -20.20 -2.05
C MET A 1 23.56 -20.22 -3.53
N CYS A 2 24.41 -21.13 -4.01
CA CYS A 2 24.62 -21.33 -5.44
C CYS A 2 23.42 -22.10 -6.00
N TRP A 3 22.61 -21.42 -6.81
CA TRP A 3 21.48 -22.01 -7.52
C TRP A 3 22.01 -22.96 -8.61
N LYS A 4 21.55 -24.21 -8.58
CA LYS A 4 21.69 -25.10 -9.74
C LYS A 4 20.78 -24.53 -10.84
N ASN A 5 21.38 -24.03 -11.91
CA ASN A 5 20.70 -23.82 -13.19
C ASN A 5 20.26 -25.19 -13.73
N SER A 6 19.05 -25.60 -13.38
CA SER A 6 18.25 -26.46 -14.24
C SER A 6 17.30 -25.54 -14.98
N HIS A 7 17.53 -25.35 -16.28
CA HIS A 7 16.54 -24.84 -17.22
C HIS A 7 15.36 -25.82 -17.21
N HIS A 8 14.42 -25.61 -16.28
CA HIS A 8 13.06 -26.08 -16.44
C HIS A 8 12.31 -24.91 -17.07
N ASP A 9 12.03 -25.03 -18.36
CA ASP A 9 11.02 -24.20 -19.03
C ASP A 9 9.70 -24.53 -18.35
N PHE A 10 9.30 -23.68 -17.40
CA PHE A 10 8.03 -23.78 -16.71
C PHE A 10 7.09 -22.77 -17.35
N ASP A 11 6.12 -23.30 -18.09
CA ASP A 11 5.10 -22.49 -18.74
C ASP A 11 3.91 -22.28 -17.79
N TYR A 12 3.33 -21.08 -17.85
CA TYR A 12 2.15 -20.70 -17.08
C TYR A 12 1.24 -19.80 -17.93
N TYR A 13 -0.04 -19.75 -17.59
CA TYR A 13 -1.02 -18.92 -18.29
C TYR A 13 -0.84 -17.45 -17.93
N ASN A 14 -0.25 -16.68 -18.85
CA ASN A 14 -0.16 -15.23 -18.71
C ASN A 14 -1.46 -14.57 -19.18
N ALA A 15 -2.14 -13.90 -18.25
CA ALA A 15 -3.47 -13.33 -18.44
C ALA A 15 -3.60 -12.36 -19.62
N VAL A 16 -2.49 -11.76 -20.06
CA VAL A 16 -2.45 -10.84 -21.20
C VAL A 16 -2.30 -11.61 -22.52
N LEU A 17 -1.41 -12.60 -22.52
CA LEU A 17 -1.00 -13.34 -23.71
C LEU A 17 -1.92 -14.53 -24.03
N ILE A 18 -2.83 -14.90 -23.11
CA ILE A 18 -3.74 -16.03 -23.36
C ILE A 18 -4.50 -15.86 -24.68
N ASN A 19 -4.55 -16.95 -25.43
CA ASN A 19 -5.17 -17.02 -26.76
C ASN A 19 -4.58 -16.05 -27.81
N GLU A 20 -3.40 -15.47 -27.58
CA GLU A 20 -2.69 -14.69 -28.60
C GLU A 20 -1.94 -15.61 -29.55
N LYS A 21 -2.04 -15.29 -30.84
CA LYS A 21 -1.40 -16.06 -31.91
C LYS A 21 -0.54 -15.16 -32.77
N ASP A 22 0.62 -15.69 -33.14
CA ASP A 22 1.53 -15.07 -34.10
C ASP A 22 0.93 -15.04 -35.52
N GLU A 23 1.58 -14.29 -36.43
CA GLU A 23 1.24 -14.24 -37.87
C GLU A 23 1.21 -15.61 -38.56
N LYS A 24 1.81 -16.63 -37.92
CA LYS A 24 1.85 -18.03 -38.39
C LYS A 24 0.78 -18.93 -37.77
N ASP A 25 -0.19 -18.36 -37.04
CA ASP A 25 -1.28 -19.06 -36.32
C ASP A 25 -0.79 -20.01 -35.20
N ASN A 26 0.45 -19.86 -34.75
CA ASN A 26 0.97 -20.52 -33.56
C ASN A 26 0.72 -19.65 -32.33
N TYR A 27 0.46 -20.25 -31.17
CA TYR A 27 0.38 -19.53 -29.91
C TYR A 27 1.71 -18.86 -29.57
N VAL A 28 1.63 -17.64 -29.05
CA VAL A 28 2.78 -16.90 -28.53
C VAL A 28 3.33 -17.62 -27.29
N GLU A 29 4.61 -17.46 -26.98
CA GLU A 29 5.22 -17.99 -25.75
C GLU A 29 4.43 -17.50 -24.51
N LEU A 30 4.01 -18.42 -23.62
CA LEU A 30 3.06 -18.20 -22.49
C LEU A 30 1.60 -17.85 -22.88
N GLY A 31 1.28 -17.90 -24.17
CA GLY A 31 -0.03 -17.60 -24.75
C GLY A 31 -0.83 -18.85 -25.13
N ASP A 32 -0.72 -19.92 -24.34
CA ASP A 32 -1.40 -21.20 -24.59
C ASP A 32 -2.93 -21.07 -24.71
N GLU A 33 -3.56 -22.11 -25.27
CA GLU A 33 -5.02 -22.19 -25.38
C GLU A 33 -5.67 -22.16 -23.99
N PHE A 34 -6.51 -21.15 -23.78
CA PHE A 34 -7.22 -20.93 -22.53
C PHE A 34 -8.71 -20.75 -22.82
N ILE A 35 -9.51 -21.78 -22.53
CA ILE A 35 -10.95 -21.78 -22.83
C ILE A 35 -11.65 -20.81 -21.88
N LEU A 36 -12.24 -19.76 -22.43
CA LEU A 36 -13.01 -18.77 -21.69
C LEU A 36 -14.49 -18.90 -22.04
N GLU A 37 -15.33 -19.08 -21.02
CA GLU A 37 -16.78 -19.22 -21.17
C GLU A 37 -17.50 -18.05 -20.48
N PRO A 38 -18.60 -17.52 -21.07
CA PRO A 38 -19.37 -16.45 -20.44
C PRO A 38 -20.07 -16.98 -19.19
N ASN A 39 -19.88 -16.31 -18.05
CA ASN A 39 -20.51 -16.71 -16.79
C ASN A 39 -21.41 -15.61 -16.22
N GLU A 40 -22.68 -15.92 -16.00
CA GLU A 40 -23.68 -14.97 -15.45
C GLU A 40 -23.29 -14.42 -14.08
N HIS A 41 -22.61 -15.23 -13.25
CA HIS A 41 -22.16 -14.81 -11.91
C HIS A 41 -21.17 -13.64 -11.99
N PHE A 42 -20.34 -13.63 -13.03
CA PHE A 42 -19.33 -12.60 -13.28
C PHE A 42 -19.83 -11.59 -14.32
N ASN A 43 -21.11 -11.22 -14.32
CA ASN A 43 -21.71 -10.28 -15.28
C ASN A 43 -21.50 -10.65 -16.77
N ASN A 44 -21.56 -11.95 -17.11
CA ASN A 44 -21.31 -12.49 -18.45
C ASN A 44 -19.88 -12.24 -18.97
N LEU A 45 -18.92 -12.02 -18.07
CA LEU A 45 -17.51 -12.02 -18.42
C LEU A 45 -17.07 -13.40 -18.89
N LEU A 46 -16.14 -13.39 -19.83
CA LEU A 46 -15.46 -14.57 -20.33
C LEU A 46 -14.43 -15.01 -19.28
N VAL A 47 -14.72 -16.09 -18.57
CA VAL A 47 -13.91 -16.59 -17.45
C VAL A 47 -13.61 -18.08 -17.65
N ASN A 48 -12.52 -18.54 -17.05
CA ASN A 48 -12.20 -19.95 -16.96
C ASN A 48 -12.32 -20.42 -15.51
N THR A 49 -13.28 -21.31 -15.25
CA THR A 49 -13.54 -21.87 -13.91
C THR A 49 -12.66 -23.07 -13.58
N THR A 50 -11.80 -23.52 -14.50
CA THR A 50 -10.93 -24.70 -14.26
C THR A 50 -9.52 -24.31 -13.81
N TYR A 51 -8.99 -23.19 -14.30
CA TYR A 51 -7.63 -22.75 -14.01
C TYR A 51 -7.59 -21.26 -13.64
N SER A 52 -6.62 -20.89 -12.80
CA SER A 52 -6.23 -19.50 -12.57
C SER A 52 -5.31 -19.01 -13.67
N ASP A 53 -5.27 -17.70 -13.88
CA ASP A 53 -4.28 -17.01 -14.70
C ASP A 53 -3.30 -16.22 -13.82
N ILE A 54 -2.23 -15.72 -14.45
CA ILE A 54 -1.24 -14.86 -13.79
C ILE A 54 -1.09 -13.55 -14.57
N GLN A 55 -1.27 -12.45 -13.86
CA GLN A 55 -1.00 -11.09 -14.33
C GLN A 55 0.34 -10.60 -13.76
N LEU A 56 1.08 -9.88 -14.61
CA LEU A 56 2.33 -9.24 -14.27
C LEU A 56 2.24 -7.75 -14.66
N PRO A 57 2.72 -6.83 -13.80
CA PRO A 57 2.80 -5.42 -14.16
C PRO A 57 3.89 -5.21 -15.23
N THR A 58 3.77 -4.15 -16.02
CA THR A 58 4.64 -3.90 -17.18
C THR A 58 6.12 -3.69 -16.82
N ASN A 59 6.42 -3.28 -15.59
CA ASN A 59 7.79 -3.08 -15.09
C ASN A 59 8.48 -4.40 -14.68
N VAL A 60 7.76 -5.51 -14.58
CA VAL A 60 8.27 -6.78 -14.07
C VAL A 60 8.52 -7.77 -15.20
N TYR A 61 9.72 -8.37 -15.21
CA TYR A 61 10.13 -9.29 -16.27
C TYR A 61 9.58 -10.72 -16.05
N ASN A 62 8.81 -11.22 -17.00
CA ASN A 62 8.10 -12.50 -16.92
C ASN A 62 8.97 -13.76 -16.75
N LYS A 63 10.25 -13.73 -17.16
CA LYS A 63 11.18 -14.87 -17.04
C LYS A 63 12.19 -14.72 -15.89
N ASP A 64 11.96 -13.79 -14.97
CA ASP A 64 12.77 -13.70 -13.77
C ASP A 64 12.68 -15.03 -12.97
N PRO A 65 13.82 -15.67 -12.62
CA PRO A 65 13.82 -16.89 -11.82
C PRO A 65 13.02 -16.79 -10.52
N ASP A 66 13.00 -15.64 -9.85
CA ASP A 66 12.26 -15.47 -8.59
C ASP A 66 10.74 -15.50 -8.82
N ILE A 67 10.30 -15.00 -9.97
CA ILE A 67 8.89 -15.03 -10.38
C ILE A 67 8.51 -16.44 -10.81
N LEU A 68 9.30 -17.09 -11.66
CA LEU A 68 9.03 -18.46 -12.11
C LEU A 68 8.93 -19.42 -10.92
N ASN A 69 9.82 -19.28 -9.94
CA ASN A 69 9.76 -20.08 -8.70
C ASN A 69 8.49 -19.80 -7.88
N GLY A 70 8.08 -18.53 -7.77
CA GLY A 70 6.85 -18.17 -7.05
C GLY A 70 5.58 -18.63 -7.77
N VAL A 71 5.58 -18.53 -9.09
CA VAL A 71 4.52 -19.01 -9.98
C VAL A 71 4.36 -20.52 -9.87
N TYR A 72 5.47 -21.27 -9.91
CA TYR A 72 5.49 -22.71 -9.67
C TYR A 72 4.93 -23.08 -8.27
N MET A 73 5.36 -22.36 -7.22
CA MET A 73 4.86 -22.60 -5.86
C MET A 73 3.35 -22.35 -5.75
N SER A 74 2.85 -21.31 -6.42
CA SER A 74 1.44 -20.92 -6.36
C SER A 74 0.51 -21.85 -7.17
N GLU A 75 1.04 -22.78 -7.97
CA GLU A 75 0.24 -23.75 -8.72
C GLU A 75 -0.63 -24.63 -7.82
N ALA A 76 -0.14 -24.92 -6.61
CA ALA A 76 -0.86 -25.67 -5.59
C ALA A 76 -2.17 -24.98 -5.13
N LEU A 77 -2.39 -23.70 -5.45
CA LEU A 77 -3.61 -22.98 -5.11
C LEU A 77 -4.78 -23.29 -6.06
N ASN A 78 -4.51 -23.73 -7.29
CA ASN A 78 -5.56 -24.04 -8.27
C ASN A 78 -6.65 -24.99 -7.74
N PRO A 79 -6.32 -26.18 -7.19
CA PRO A 79 -7.35 -27.07 -6.66
C PRO A 79 -8.10 -26.48 -5.46
N VAL A 80 -7.44 -25.62 -4.67
CA VAL A 80 -8.07 -24.96 -3.51
C VAL A 80 -9.07 -23.92 -3.96
N PHE A 81 -8.76 -23.13 -5.00
CA PHE A 81 -9.67 -22.14 -5.55
C PHE A 81 -10.94 -22.77 -6.13
N VAL A 82 -10.79 -23.91 -6.82
CA VAL A 82 -11.91 -24.68 -7.37
C VAL A 82 -12.78 -25.24 -6.24
N ASP A 83 -12.19 -25.90 -5.25
CA ASP A 83 -12.90 -26.45 -4.08
C ASP A 83 -13.64 -25.36 -3.28
N ASN A 84 -13.04 -24.17 -3.12
CA ASN A 84 -13.71 -23.04 -2.48
C ASN A 84 -14.96 -22.57 -3.26
N PHE A 85 -14.85 -22.48 -4.59
CA PHE A 85 -15.96 -22.07 -5.45
C PHE A 85 -17.07 -23.13 -5.53
N GLU A 86 -16.72 -24.42 -5.50
CA GLU A 86 -17.69 -25.51 -5.42
C GLU A 86 -18.45 -25.53 -4.09
N ARG A 87 -17.77 -25.16 -2.99
CA ARG A 87 -18.39 -25.05 -1.66
C ARG A 87 -19.30 -23.84 -1.53
N ASP A 88 -18.87 -22.69 -2.05
CA ASP A 88 -19.62 -21.45 -2.02
C ASP A 88 -19.65 -20.77 -3.39
N PRO A 89 -20.72 -20.99 -4.17
CA PRO A 89 -20.90 -20.37 -5.48
C PRO A 89 -21.11 -18.85 -5.44
N THR A 90 -21.21 -18.22 -4.26
CA THR A 90 -21.36 -16.76 -4.13
C THR A 90 -20.02 -16.02 -4.08
N LEU A 91 -18.90 -16.75 -3.96
CA LEU A 91 -17.56 -16.17 -4.02
C LEU A 91 -17.28 -15.62 -5.42
N THR A 92 -16.81 -14.37 -5.50
CA THR A 92 -16.41 -13.75 -6.77
C THR A 92 -14.95 -14.07 -7.10
N TRP A 93 -14.05 -13.16 -6.76
CA TRP A 93 -12.64 -13.27 -7.07
C TRP A 93 -11.90 -13.88 -5.90
N GLN A 94 -11.02 -14.82 -6.21
CA GLN A 94 -10.04 -15.36 -5.28
C GLN A 94 -8.66 -15.13 -5.90
N TYR A 95 -7.74 -14.58 -5.13
CA TYR A 95 -6.44 -14.24 -5.67
C TYR A 95 -5.31 -14.31 -4.67
N PHE A 96 -4.10 -14.39 -5.21
CA PHE A 96 -2.85 -14.33 -4.49
C PHE A 96 -1.96 -13.27 -5.14
N GLY A 97 -1.67 -12.19 -4.39
CA GLY A 97 -0.65 -11.21 -4.75
C GLY A 97 0.69 -11.59 -4.14
N SER A 98 1.71 -11.78 -4.98
CA SER A 98 3.06 -12.10 -4.52
C SER A 98 3.84 -10.86 -4.10
N SER A 99 4.76 -11.02 -3.15
CA SER A 99 5.76 -9.99 -2.83
C SER A 99 6.65 -9.63 -4.03
N THR A 100 6.84 -10.57 -4.96
CA THR A 100 7.62 -10.36 -6.21
C THR A 100 6.83 -9.62 -7.30
N GLY A 101 5.55 -9.32 -7.08
CA GLY A 101 4.74 -8.48 -7.96
C GLY A 101 3.81 -9.22 -8.94
N PHE A 102 3.95 -10.54 -9.10
CA PHE A 102 2.96 -11.31 -9.88
C PHE A 102 1.65 -11.49 -9.10
N PHE A 103 0.54 -11.50 -9.84
CA PHE A 103 -0.81 -11.61 -9.32
C PHE A 103 -1.49 -12.83 -9.93
N ARG A 104 -1.89 -13.81 -9.11
CA ARG A 104 -2.65 -14.98 -9.57
C ARG A 104 -4.13 -14.78 -9.27
N LEU A 105 -5.00 -14.90 -10.27
CA LEU A 105 -6.44 -14.65 -10.15
C LEU A 105 -7.25 -15.88 -10.55
N TYR A 106 -8.30 -16.16 -9.78
CA TYR A 106 -9.28 -17.19 -10.08
C TYR A 106 -10.71 -16.64 -9.93
N PRO A 107 -11.63 -16.99 -10.85
CA PRO A 107 -11.40 -17.70 -12.12
C PRO A 107 -10.52 -16.88 -13.09
N GLY A 108 -9.79 -17.54 -13.98
CA GLY A 108 -8.87 -16.85 -14.90
C GLY A 108 -9.60 -16.05 -15.98
N ILE A 109 -9.07 -14.90 -16.37
CA ILE A 109 -9.67 -13.97 -17.34
C ILE A 109 -8.64 -13.44 -18.35
N LYS A 110 -9.11 -12.90 -19.47
CA LYS A 110 -8.19 -12.18 -20.38
C LYS A 110 -8.05 -10.73 -19.96
N TRP A 111 -6.84 -10.31 -19.64
CA TRP A 111 -6.50 -8.93 -19.36
C TRP A 111 -6.15 -8.21 -20.66
N THR A 112 -6.78 -7.06 -20.86
CA THR A 112 -6.48 -6.18 -22.00
C THR A 112 -5.67 -4.99 -21.50
N PRO A 113 -4.47 -4.74 -22.05
CA PRO A 113 -3.71 -3.54 -21.71
C PRO A 113 -4.41 -2.29 -22.25
N ASP A 114 -4.02 -1.12 -21.71
CA ASP A 114 -4.53 0.18 -22.18
C ASP A 114 -4.13 0.45 -23.64
N GLU A 115 -4.65 1.52 -24.25
CA GLU A 115 -4.34 1.92 -25.65
C GLU A 115 -2.83 2.03 -25.94
N ASN A 116 -2.02 2.30 -24.90
CA ASN A 116 -0.57 2.40 -24.98
C ASN A 116 0.17 1.07 -24.72
N GLY A 117 -0.55 -0.05 -24.55
CA GLY A 117 0.02 -1.35 -24.21
C GLY A 117 0.52 -1.47 -22.76
N VAL A 118 0.13 -0.55 -21.88
CA VAL A 118 0.58 -0.51 -20.48
C VAL A 118 -0.47 -1.15 -19.57
N LEU A 119 0.00 -1.98 -18.63
CA LEU A 119 -0.81 -2.53 -17.54
C LEU A 119 -0.52 -1.72 -16.29
N SER A 120 -1.48 -0.90 -15.88
CA SER A 120 -1.39 -0.06 -14.69
C SER A 120 -1.59 -0.83 -13.37
N PHE A 121 -2.06 -2.09 -13.45
CA PHE A 121 -2.34 -2.89 -12.26
C PHE A 121 -1.05 -3.51 -11.69
N ASP A 122 -0.71 -3.09 -10.46
CA ASP A 122 0.24 -3.77 -9.57
C ASP A 122 -0.51 -4.17 -8.29
N CYS A 123 -0.43 -5.44 -7.89
CA CYS A 123 -1.10 -5.94 -6.69
C CYS A 123 -0.53 -5.33 -5.40
N ARG A 124 0.76 -4.98 -5.37
CA ARG A 124 1.46 -4.51 -4.17
C ARG A 124 1.03 -3.11 -3.74
N ASN A 125 0.53 -2.31 -4.68
CA ASN A 125 0.06 -0.96 -4.42
C ASN A 125 -1.40 -0.91 -3.96
N ARG A 126 -2.10 -2.05 -3.92
CA ARG A 126 -3.53 -2.07 -3.60
C ARG A 126 -3.75 -1.98 -2.10
N GLY A 127 -4.80 -1.25 -1.71
CA GLY A 127 -5.19 -1.09 -0.31
C GLY A 127 -5.31 -2.43 0.43
N TRP A 128 -5.95 -3.43 -0.19
CA TRP A 128 -6.07 -4.78 0.38
C TRP A 128 -4.73 -5.46 0.64
N TYR A 129 -3.74 -5.26 -0.23
CA TYR A 129 -2.41 -5.84 -0.07
C TYR A 129 -1.67 -5.14 1.06
N ILE A 130 -1.66 -3.80 1.05
CA ILE A 130 -0.91 -2.98 2.01
C ILE A 130 -1.46 -3.14 3.43
N GLN A 131 -2.79 -3.10 3.58
CA GLN A 131 -3.45 -3.25 4.87
C GLN A 131 -3.27 -4.65 5.46
N ALA A 132 -3.21 -5.70 4.62
CA ALA A 132 -2.98 -7.06 5.09
C ALA A 132 -1.51 -7.31 5.41
N ALA A 133 -0.61 -6.72 4.61
CA ALA A 133 0.83 -6.91 4.75
C ALA A 133 1.44 -6.13 5.93
N THR A 134 0.80 -5.04 6.37
CA THR A 134 1.35 -4.15 7.40
C THR A 134 0.32 -3.77 8.46
N SER A 135 0.78 -3.62 9.71
CA SER A 135 -0.05 -3.10 10.79
C SER A 135 -0.16 -1.57 10.71
N PRO A 136 -1.16 -0.96 11.37
CA PRO A 136 -1.28 0.48 11.51
C PRO A 136 0.02 1.15 11.94
N LYS A 137 0.35 2.27 11.31
CA LYS A 137 1.64 2.95 11.45
C LYS A 137 1.52 4.45 11.64
N ASP A 138 2.36 4.98 12.54
CA ASP A 138 2.56 6.41 12.77
C ASP A 138 3.86 6.84 12.07
N ILE A 139 3.77 7.61 11.00
CA ILE A 139 4.91 8.02 10.16
C ILE A 139 5.15 9.53 10.25
N VAL A 140 6.42 9.92 10.44
CA VAL A 140 6.86 11.31 10.23
C VAL A 140 7.81 11.36 9.05
N ILE A 141 7.44 12.07 8.00
CA ILE A 141 8.26 12.27 6.80
C ILE A 141 9.06 13.56 6.97
N LEU A 142 10.38 13.44 6.94
CA LEU A 142 11.34 14.54 6.94
C LEU A 142 11.83 14.77 5.52
N VAL A 143 11.57 15.96 4.98
CA VAL A 143 11.93 16.29 3.59
C VAL A 143 12.99 17.38 3.59
N ASP A 144 14.15 17.09 3.02
CA ASP A 144 15.16 18.12 2.78
C ASP A 144 14.70 19.07 1.67
N ILE A 145 14.56 20.36 2.01
CA ILE A 145 14.25 21.44 1.06
C ILE A 145 15.40 22.44 0.96
N SER A 146 16.62 22.00 1.27
CA SER A 146 17.83 22.79 1.07
C SER A 146 18.04 23.16 -0.40
N GLY A 147 18.89 24.17 -0.63
CA GLY A 147 19.17 24.67 -1.97
C GLY A 147 19.75 23.63 -2.94
N SER A 148 20.38 22.55 -2.44
CA SER A 148 20.94 21.48 -3.27
C SER A 148 19.85 20.62 -3.91
N MET A 149 18.69 20.49 -3.26
CA MET A 149 17.53 19.77 -3.79
C MET A 149 16.85 20.48 -4.97
N LYS A 150 17.27 21.69 -5.36
CA LYS A 150 16.59 22.47 -6.41
C LYS A 150 16.57 21.74 -7.77
N GLY A 151 15.44 21.80 -8.47
CA GLY A 151 15.27 21.23 -9.82
C GLY A 151 14.79 19.79 -9.77
N LEU A 152 15.46 18.90 -10.51
CA LEU A 152 15.03 17.50 -10.66
C LEU A 152 14.96 16.74 -9.34
N LEU A 153 15.88 16.99 -8.40
CA LEU A 153 15.93 16.28 -7.12
C LEU A 153 14.68 16.56 -6.27
N LEU A 154 14.22 17.82 -6.19
CA LEU A 154 12.97 18.16 -5.51
C LEU A 154 11.76 17.55 -6.22
N THR A 155 11.74 17.48 -7.56
CA THR A 155 10.65 16.80 -8.28
C THR A 155 10.59 15.31 -7.93
N ILE A 156 11.74 14.63 -7.86
CA ILE A 156 11.81 13.22 -7.42
C ILE A 156 11.38 13.11 -5.95
N ALA A 157 11.77 14.05 -5.09
CA ALA A 157 11.38 14.05 -3.68
C ALA A 157 9.87 14.20 -3.51
N LYS A 158 9.24 15.14 -4.23
CA LYS A 158 7.79 15.33 -4.24
C LYS A 158 7.08 14.05 -4.68
N HIS A 159 7.51 13.46 -5.79
CA HIS A 159 6.93 12.21 -6.26
C HIS A 159 7.12 11.07 -5.25
N THR A 160 8.28 10.99 -4.59
CA THR A 160 8.53 10.00 -3.52
C THR A 160 7.57 10.17 -2.36
N ILE A 161 7.31 11.42 -1.93
CA ILE A 161 6.35 11.70 -0.85
C ILE A 161 4.95 11.29 -1.28
N VAL A 162 4.52 11.67 -2.50
CA VAL A 162 3.20 11.29 -3.04
C VAL A 162 3.06 9.78 -3.08
N THR A 163 4.04 9.05 -3.62
CA THR A 163 4.02 7.59 -3.65
C THR A 163 4.00 6.98 -2.24
N ILE A 164 4.68 7.56 -1.25
CA ILE A 164 4.58 7.11 0.15
C ILE A 164 3.17 7.34 0.69
N LEU A 165 2.57 8.51 0.44
CA LEU A 165 1.21 8.84 0.89
C LEU A 165 0.18 7.89 0.27
N ASP A 166 0.35 7.51 -1.00
CA ASP A 166 -0.50 6.53 -1.68
C ASP A 166 -0.45 5.13 -1.04
N THR A 167 0.57 4.84 -0.21
CA THR A 167 0.69 3.58 0.54
C THR A 167 0.10 3.62 1.95
N LEU A 168 -0.53 4.72 2.34
CA LEU A 168 -1.13 4.85 3.67
C LEU A 168 -2.61 4.50 3.62
N GLY A 169 -3.07 3.70 4.57
CA GLY A 169 -4.48 3.38 4.77
C GLY A 169 -5.16 4.35 5.74
N GLU A 170 -6.46 4.15 5.96
CA GLU A 170 -7.26 4.98 6.88
C GLU A 170 -6.81 4.89 8.35
N ASN A 171 -6.22 3.75 8.72
CA ASN A 171 -5.73 3.51 10.09
C ASN A 171 -4.32 4.06 10.32
N ASP A 172 -3.71 4.69 9.31
CA ASP A 172 -2.35 5.20 9.38
C ASP A 172 -2.32 6.70 9.63
N PHE A 173 -1.34 7.13 10.43
CA PHE A 173 -1.16 8.54 10.76
C PHE A 173 0.14 9.04 10.15
N VAL A 174 0.08 10.20 9.49
CA VAL A 174 1.24 10.81 8.85
C VAL A 174 1.40 12.27 9.22
N ASN A 175 2.65 12.71 9.35
CA ASN A 175 2.98 14.12 9.41
C ASN A 175 4.21 14.40 8.53
N VAL A 176 4.27 15.56 7.89
CA VAL A 176 5.37 15.95 7.00
C VAL A 176 6.05 17.21 7.53
N ILE A 177 7.37 17.11 7.75
CA ILE A 177 8.22 18.20 8.21
C ILE A 177 9.20 18.56 7.09
N ALA A 178 9.05 19.77 6.57
CA ALA A 178 10.00 20.33 5.62
C ALA A 178 11.22 20.91 6.36
N VAL A 179 12.41 20.42 6.05
CA VAL A 179 13.67 20.81 6.68
C VAL A 179 14.23 22.04 5.95
N ASN A 180 13.93 23.24 6.44
CA ASN A 180 14.62 24.47 6.05
C ASN A 180 15.37 25.12 7.22
N VAL A 181 16.32 25.99 6.86
CA VAL A 181 16.86 26.99 7.77
C VAL A 181 16.12 28.29 7.50
N TRP A 182 15.30 28.71 8.45
CA TRP A 182 15.30 30.11 8.86
C TRP A 182 15.49 30.17 10.38
N PRO A 183 16.43 30.99 10.89
CA PRO A 183 16.42 31.32 12.30
C PRO A 183 15.08 32.00 12.59
N SER A 184 14.46 31.61 13.69
CA SER A 184 13.37 32.33 14.33
C SER A 184 13.58 33.84 14.25
N LEU A 185 12.92 34.48 13.30
CA LEU A 185 12.78 35.92 13.22
C LEU A 185 11.36 36.22 13.69
N HIS A 186 11.21 36.32 15.01
CA HIS A 186 10.06 36.97 15.64
C HIS A 186 10.03 38.43 15.14
N TYR A 187 9.34 38.69 14.03
CA TYR A 187 8.74 40.00 13.79
C TYR A 187 7.24 39.79 13.80
N SER A 188 6.62 40.24 14.90
CA SER A 188 5.21 40.49 14.99
C SER A 188 4.82 41.49 13.89
N LEU A 189 4.26 40.99 12.79
CA LEU A 189 3.45 41.78 11.89
C LEU A 189 2.02 41.23 11.95
N PRO A 190 1.03 42.06 12.31
CA PRO A 190 -0.36 41.64 12.28
C PRO A 190 -0.77 41.52 10.80
N HIS A 191 -1.54 40.48 10.47
CA HIS A 191 -2.13 40.21 9.16
C HIS A 191 -1.27 39.42 8.14
N ALA A 192 -0.94 38.17 8.45
CA ALA A 192 -0.75 37.08 7.47
C ALA A 192 -0.82 35.71 8.18
N PRO A 193 -1.73 34.78 7.83
CA PRO A 193 -1.75 33.47 8.44
C PRO A 193 -0.92 32.50 7.61
N ILE A 194 0.36 32.34 7.95
CA ILE A 194 1.11 31.11 7.65
C ILE A 194 1.80 30.73 8.94
N TRP A 195 1.11 29.93 9.74
CA TRP A 195 1.61 29.43 11.01
C TRP A 195 2.17 28.02 10.75
N CYS A 196 3.42 27.95 10.31
CA CYS A 196 4.22 26.73 10.45
C CYS A 196 4.72 26.68 11.89
N TYR A 197 3.88 26.18 12.80
CA TYR A 197 4.16 25.55 14.10
C TYR A 197 2.91 25.70 14.98
N GLU A 198 1.92 24.84 14.75
CA GLU A 198 1.06 24.33 15.81
C GLU A 198 0.92 22.83 15.60
N ASN A 199 1.15 22.08 16.68
CA ASN A 199 1.18 20.62 16.74
C ASN A 199 -0.17 20.04 16.29
N ILE A 200 -0.32 19.72 15.01
CA ILE A 200 -1.47 18.98 14.51
C ILE A 200 -0.94 17.85 13.62
N ILE A 201 -0.93 16.63 14.17
CA ILE A 201 -1.01 15.43 13.35
C ILE A 201 -2.43 15.45 12.78
N LEU A 202 -2.55 15.77 11.50
CA LEU A 202 -3.82 15.79 10.80
C LEU A 202 -4.06 14.40 10.22
N VAL A 203 -5.09 13.76 10.76
CA VAL A 203 -5.69 12.56 10.19
C VAL A 203 -6.37 12.96 8.87
N LEU A 204 -5.87 12.39 7.77
CA LEU A 204 -6.50 12.23 6.46
C LEU A 204 -7.16 13.46 5.81
N PHE A 205 -6.51 14.00 4.78
CA PHE A 205 -7.13 14.29 3.47
C PHE A 205 -6.01 14.30 2.44
N ASP A 206 -5.83 13.17 1.76
CA ASP A 206 -4.79 12.89 0.76
C ASP A 206 -4.56 14.07 -0.21
N GLN A 207 -5.64 14.71 -0.66
CA GLN A 207 -5.57 15.83 -1.61
C GLN A 207 -4.94 17.11 -1.04
N HIS A 208 -5.22 17.46 0.22
CA HIS A 208 -4.65 18.68 0.82
C HIS A 208 -3.13 18.53 1.00
N PHE A 209 -2.66 17.33 1.38
CA PHE A 209 -1.24 17.07 1.49
C PHE A 209 -0.55 17.05 0.13
N LYS A 210 -1.16 16.43 -0.89
CA LYS A 210 -0.63 16.45 -2.27
C LYS A 210 -0.46 17.89 -2.78
N GLN A 211 -1.45 18.76 -2.55
CA GLN A 211 -1.35 20.19 -2.89
C GLN A 211 -0.23 20.91 -2.12
N LEU A 212 -0.10 20.67 -0.81
CA LEU A 212 0.97 21.26 0.01
C LEU A 212 2.37 20.81 -0.45
N VAL A 213 2.51 19.55 -0.86
CA VAL A 213 3.76 18.99 -1.39
C VAL A 213 4.12 19.67 -2.72
N ASP A 214 3.14 19.94 -3.58
CA ASP A 214 3.36 20.65 -4.85
C ASP A 214 3.84 22.09 -4.65
N GLU A 215 3.43 22.76 -3.57
CA GLU A 215 3.87 24.12 -3.26
C GLU A 215 5.29 24.21 -2.66
N LEU A 216 5.91 23.08 -2.27
CA LEU A 216 7.25 23.10 -1.68
C LEU A 216 8.31 23.68 -2.63
N GLN A 217 9.14 24.58 -2.11
CA GLN A 217 10.24 25.22 -2.83
C GLN A 217 11.56 25.07 -2.08
N ALA A 218 12.60 24.64 -2.79
CA ALA A 218 13.96 24.51 -2.24
C ALA A 218 14.56 25.89 -1.90
N LYS A 219 14.85 26.13 -0.62
CA LYS A 219 15.45 27.38 -0.11
C LYS A 219 16.31 27.12 1.13
N GLY A 220 17.47 27.77 1.19
CA GLY A 220 18.33 27.80 2.38
C GLY A 220 19.21 26.56 2.55
N VAL A 221 19.65 26.33 3.80
CA VAL A 221 20.46 25.16 4.21
C VAL A 221 19.55 24.21 4.99
N GLY A 222 19.77 22.90 4.90
CA GLY A 222 19.02 21.91 5.69
C GLY A 222 19.60 21.75 7.10
N THR A 223 18.76 21.81 8.15
CA THR A 223 19.15 21.45 9.53
C THR A 223 18.39 20.23 10.04
N VAL A 224 18.83 19.05 9.59
CA VAL A 224 18.19 17.76 9.91
C VAL A 224 18.15 17.47 11.42
N ASN A 225 19.14 17.93 12.19
CA ASN A 225 19.20 17.76 13.66
C ASN A 225 17.94 18.26 14.39
N LYS A 226 17.45 19.46 14.02
CA LYS A 226 16.27 20.05 14.67
C LYS A 226 15.01 19.32 14.26
N ALA A 227 14.89 18.99 12.97
CA ALA A 227 13.75 18.26 12.43
C ALA A 227 13.63 16.85 13.03
N LEU A 228 14.74 16.12 13.20
CA LEU A 228 14.76 14.82 13.88
C LEU A 228 14.30 14.94 15.34
N THR A 229 14.77 15.97 16.05
CA THR A 229 14.36 16.21 17.44
C THR A 229 12.85 16.45 17.54
N GLU A 230 12.30 17.21 16.60
CA GLU A 230 10.87 17.51 16.54
C GLU A 230 10.04 16.29 16.16
N ALA A 231 10.48 15.49 15.18
CA ALA A 231 9.83 14.24 14.80
C ALA A 231 9.72 13.28 16.00
N PHE A 232 10.79 13.12 16.78
CA PHE A 232 10.76 12.30 18.01
C PHE A 232 9.83 12.87 19.08
N ARG A 233 9.69 14.19 19.16
CA ARG A 233 8.75 14.83 20.09
C ARG A 233 7.30 14.53 19.70
N ILE A 234 6.95 14.74 18.43
CA ILE A 234 5.61 14.48 17.89
C ILE A 234 5.22 13.01 18.10
N LEU A 235 6.08 12.06 17.70
CA LEU A 235 5.80 10.62 17.88
C LEU A 235 5.63 10.22 19.34
N ARG A 236 6.34 10.89 20.26
CA ARG A 236 6.21 10.65 21.70
C ARG A 236 4.91 11.21 22.25
N GLU A 237 4.57 12.46 21.93
CA GLU A 237 3.32 13.09 22.35
C GLU A 237 2.11 12.28 21.88
N PHE A 238 2.13 11.79 20.65
CA PHE A 238 1.06 10.99 20.08
C PHE A 238 0.88 9.62 20.76
N ARG A 239 2.01 8.97 21.08
CA ARG A 239 2.00 7.71 21.84
C ARG A 239 1.49 7.92 23.27
N ASP A 240 1.97 8.96 23.93
CA ASP A 240 1.63 9.22 25.33
C ASP A 240 0.18 9.70 25.48
N ALA A 241 -0.39 10.34 24.44
CA ALA A 241 -1.80 10.69 24.35
C ALA A 241 -2.72 9.49 24.06
N GLY A 242 -2.17 8.32 23.71
CA GLY A 242 -2.94 7.13 23.31
C GLY A 242 -3.76 7.32 22.03
N GLN A 243 -3.40 8.33 21.22
CA GLN A 243 -4.09 8.68 19.98
C GLN A 243 -3.49 7.98 18.75
N GLY A 244 -2.33 7.35 18.89
CA GLY A 244 -1.67 6.66 17.78
C GLY A 244 -2.04 5.21 17.58
N GLY A 245 -1.55 4.65 16.47
CA GLY A 245 -1.78 3.25 16.10
C GLY A 245 -1.15 2.25 17.06
N LEU A 246 -0.36 2.72 18.04
CA LEU A 246 0.32 1.99 19.13
C LEU A 246 1.28 0.84 18.71
N CYS A 247 1.22 0.39 17.46
CA CYS A 247 1.98 -0.75 16.97
C CYS A 247 3.31 -0.32 16.33
N ASN A 248 3.30 0.48 15.26
CA ASN A 248 4.53 0.86 14.54
C ASN A 248 4.75 2.38 14.47
N GLN A 249 5.95 2.83 14.86
CA GLN A 249 6.38 4.23 14.67
C GLN A 249 7.59 4.29 13.75
N ALA A 250 7.54 5.18 12.76
CA ALA A 250 8.60 5.33 11.78
C ALA A 250 8.89 6.80 11.43
N ILE A 251 10.15 7.08 11.12
CA ILE A 251 10.60 8.35 10.55
C ILE A 251 11.18 8.04 9.16
N MET A 252 10.74 8.77 8.15
CA MET A 252 11.24 8.64 6.78
C MET A 252 12.01 9.90 6.41
N LEU A 253 13.33 9.80 6.21
CA LEU A 253 14.18 10.92 5.83
C LEU A 253 14.46 10.89 4.33
N ILE A 254 14.06 11.95 3.63
CA ILE A 254 14.25 12.15 2.20
C ILE A 254 15.26 13.29 2.01
N THR A 255 16.43 12.98 1.45
CA THR A 255 17.54 13.95 1.31
C THR A 255 18.48 13.55 0.16
N ASP A 256 19.24 14.49 -0.40
CA ASP A 256 20.35 14.24 -1.32
C ASP A 256 21.69 13.94 -0.61
N GLY A 257 21.75 14.08 0.71
CA GLY A 257 22.90 13.68 1.51
C GLY A 257 22.88 14.19 2.95
N ALA A 258 23.59 13.50 3.85
CA ALA A 258 23.73 13.91 5.25
C ALA A 258 25.20 14.20 5.59
N MET A 259 25.51 15.45 5.94
CA MET A 259 26.87 15.83 6.34
C MET A 259 27.33 15.16 7.64
N GLU A 260 26.40 14.79 8.52
CA GLU A 260 26.67 14.19 9.83
C GLU A 260 25.76 12.98 10.10
N ASP A 261 26.19 12.11 11.01
CA ASP A 261 25.46 10.89 11.42
C ASP A 261 24.37 11.15 12.48
N TYR A 262 24.27 12.38 12.99
CA TYR A 262 23.30 12.83 14.00
C TYR A 262 23.17 11.91 15.24
N LYS A 263 24.24 11.18 15.56
CA LYS A 263 24.29 10.13 16.59
C LYS A 263 23.75 10.58 17.96
N TYR A 264 24.07 11.81 18.36
CA TYR A 264 23.62 12.39 19.63
C TYR A 264 22.09 12.43 19.77
N VAL A 265 21.36 12.68 18.67
CA VAL A 265 19.89 12.71 18.69
C VAL A 265 19.33 11.31 18.90
N PHE A 266 19.87 10.31 18.20
CA PHE A 266 19.42 8.91 18.33
C PHE A 266 19.76 8.32 19.71
N GLU A 267 20.94 8.64 20.25
CA GLU A 267 21.34 8.25 21.61
C GLU A 267 20.37 8.80 22.67
N LYS A 268 19.89 10.03 22.49
CA LYS A 268 19.00 10.69 23.43
C LYS A 268 17.55 10.25 23.32
N PHE A 269 17.03 10.04 22.11
CA PHE A 269 15.60 9.86 21.87
C PHE A 269 15.17 8.43 21.54
N ASN A 270 16.04 7.60 20.95
CA ASN A 270 15.65 6.27 20.45
C ASN A 270 16.41 5.11 21.10
N TRP A 271 17.65 5.30 21.57
CA TRP A 271 18.46 4.24 22.17
C TRP A 271 18.20 4.11 23.68
N PRO A 272 18.29 2.89 24.26
CA PRO A 272 18.77 1.64 23.67
C PRO A 272 17.69 0.81 22.95
N ASP A 273 16.40 1.04 23.22
CA ASP A 273 15.31 0.15 22.78
C ASP A 273 15.09 0.15 21.25
N ARG A 274 15.40 1.27 20.58
CA ARG A 274 15.20 1.48 19.14
C ARG A 274 13.76 1.14 18.74
N LYS A 275 12.80 1.81 19.40
CA LYS A 275 11.36 1.64 19.17
C LYS A 275 10.92 2.27 17.84
N VAL A 276 11.48 3.43 17.52
CA VAL A 276 11.18 4.14 16.28
C VAL A 276 12.12 3.66 15.18
N ARG A 277 11.56 3.28 14.04
CA ARG A 277 12.33 2.87 12.85
C ARG A 277 12.67 4.07 11.99
N VAL A 278 13.86 4.08 11.40
CA VAL A 278 14.28 5.21 10.54
C VAL A 278 14.59 4.70 9.15
N PHE A 279 13.80 5.12 8.17
CA PHE A 279 14.00 4.86 6.76
C PHE A 279 14.68 6.06 6.11
N THR A 280 15.65 5.80 5.24
CA THR A 280 16.37 6.87 4.55
C THR A 280 16.33 6.68 3.05
N TYR A 281 15.88 7.71 2.34
CA TYR A 281 15.76 7.80 0.90
C TYR A 281 16.79 8.82 0.40
N LEU A 282 17.84 8.32 -0.24
CA LEU A 282 18.87 9.15 -0.85
C LEU A 282 18.46 9.49 -2.28
N ILE A 283 18.24 10.78 -2.58
CA ILE A 283 17.80 11.23 -3.90
C ILE A 283 18.99 11.71 -4.72
N GLY A 284 19.09 11.18 -5.94
CA GLY A 284 20.06 11.61 -6.93
C GLY A 284 21.05 10.53 -7.35
N ARG A 285 21.73 10.80 -8.47
CA ARG A 285 22.76 9.91 -9.04
C ARG A 285 24.12 10.14 -8.40
N GLU A 286 24.41 11.38 -8.02
CA GLU A 286 25.65 11.77 -7.37
C GLU A 286 25.48 11.69 -5.85
N VAL A 287 26.09 10.68 -5.25
CA VAL A 287 25.88 10.34 -3.84
C VAL A 287 26.92 10.98 -2.95
N SER A 288 26.66 12.22 -2.55
CA SER A 288 27.45 12.89 -1.51
C SER A 288 27.06 12.31 -0.14
N PHE A 289 28.02 11.79 0.63
CA PHE A 289 27.80 11.31 2.02
C PHE A 289 26.78 10.17 2.21
N ALA A 290 26.65 9.26 1.23
CA ALA A 290 25.75 8.09 1.32
C ALA A 290 26.00 7.19 2.54
N SER A 291 27.26 7.10 2.98
CA SER A 291 27.67 6.29 4.13
C SER A 291 26.92 6.67 5.39
N ASN A 292 26.73 7.96 5.61
CA ASN A 292 26.11 8.52 6.81
C ASN A 292 24.60 8.23 6.80
N VAL A 293 23.97 8.47 5.64
CA VAL A 293 22.54 8.20 5.43
C VAL A 293 22.22 6.71 5.60
N LYS A 294 23.10 5.83 5.08
CA LYS A 294 23.00 4.39 5.29
C LYS A 294 23.20 3.98 6.75
N TRP A 295 24.16 4.60 7.42
CA TRP A 295 24.44 4.36 8.84
C TRP A 295 23.23 4.70 9.73
N ILE A 296 22.52 5.80 9.44
CA ILE A 296 21.30 6.20 10.15
C ILE A 296 20.22 5.12 10.06
N ALA A 297 19.93 4.59 8.87
CA ALA A 297 18.92 3.56 8.70
C ALA A 297 19.32 2.24 9.36
N CYS A 298 20.54 1.77 9.15
CA CYS A 298 21.02 0.49 9.68
C CYS A 298 21.00 0.44 11.22
N ASN A 299 21.36 1.54 11.90
CA ASN A 299 21.38 1.56 13.37
C ASN A 299 20.00 1.67 14.01
N ASN A 300 18.99 2.12 13.27
CA ASN A 300 17.63 2.32 13.77
C ASN A 300 16.63 1.31 13.20
N LYS A 301 17.08 0.08 12.85
CA LYS A 301 16.23 -1.02 12.37
C LYS A 301 15.33 -0.65 11.17
N GLY A 302 15.78 0.27 10.32
CA GLY A 302 15.06 0.66 9.11
C GLY A 302 15.71 0.14 7.83
N TYR A 303 15.46 0.83 6.72
CA TYR A 303 15.98 0.49 5.39
C TYR A 303 16.56 1.73 4.71
N TYR A 304 17.60 1.51 3.92
CA TYR A 304 18.26 2.53 3.11
C TYR A 304 18.02 2.20 1.65
N THR A 305 17.54 3.17 0.89
CA THR A 305 17.41 3.05 -0.57
C THR A 305 17.88 4.34 -1.25
N GLN A 306 18.38 4.18 -2.47
CA GLN A 306 18.79 5.27 -3.33
C GLN A 306 17.84 5.37 -4.52
N ILE A 307 17.22 6.54 -4.69
CA ILE A 307 16.31 6.84 -5.78
C ILE A 307 17.05 7.75 -6.77
N SER A 308 17.40 7.18 -7.92
CA SER A 308 18.14 7.89 -8.97
C SER A 308 17.23 8.55 -10.01
N THR A 309 16.08 7.93 -10.29
CA THR A 309 15.13 8.39 -11.30
C THR A 309 13.69 8.31 -10.79
N LEU A 310 12.77 8.93 -11.54
CA LEU A 310 11.34 8.91 -11.21
C LEU A 310 10.74 7.50 -11.31
N ALA A 311 11.22 6.68 -12.26
CA ALA A 311 10.74 5.32 -12.45
C ALA A 311 11.11 4.39 -11.28
N ASP A 312 12.27 4.65 -10.64
CA ASP A 312 12.75 3.83 -9.53
C ASP A 312 11.97 4.09 -8.22
N VAL A 313 11.17 5.16 -8.15
CA VAL A 313 10.49 5.58 -6.91
C VAL A 313 9.55 4.49 -6.40
N GLN A 314 8.72 3.94 -7.27
CA GLN A 314 7.66 3.02 -6.89
C GLN A 314 8.21 1.74 -6.25
N GLU A 315 9.20 1.10 -6.89
CA GLU A 315 9.80 -0.13 -6.38
C GLU A 315 10.56 0.10 -5.06
N ASN A 316 11.30 1.20 -4.97
CA ASN A 316 12.09 1.52 -3.78
C ASN A 316 11.26 1.92 -2.56
N VAL A 317 10.11 2.58 -2.77
CA VAL A 317 9.20 2.91 -1.67
C VAL A 317 8.57 1.63 -1.11
N MET A 318 8.12 0.71 -1.96
CA MET A 318 7.41 -0.50 -1.49
C MET A 318 8.25 -1.41 -0.56
N GLU A 319 9.58 -1.35 -0.64
CA GLU A 319 10.49 -2.13 0.23
C GLU A 319 10.32 -1.85 1.74
N TYR A 320 9.88 -0.65 2.12
CA TYR A 320 9.69 -0.35 3.55
C TYR A 320 8.58 -1.22 4.16
N LEU A 321 7.56 -1.61 3.38
CA LEU A 321 6.46 -2.47 3.82
C LEU A 321 7.00 -3.85 4.25
N HIS A 322 7.94 -4.41 3.50
CA HIS A 322 8.60 -5.67 3.85
C HIS A 322 9.38 -5.60 5.17
N VAL A 323 9.90 -4.43 5.53
CA VAL A 323 10.56 -4.25 6.83
C VAL A 323 9.54 -4.14 7.95
N LEU A 324 8.45 -3.39 7.73
CA LEU A 324 7.38 -3.21 8.71
C LEU A 324 6.59 -4.50 9.00
N SER A 325 6.48 -5.41 8.04
CA SER A 325 5.76 -6.68 8.21
C SER A 325 6.49 -7.71 9.10
N ARG A 326 7.81 -7.59 9.27
CA ARG A 326 8.63 -8.60 9.99
C ARG A 326 8.15 -8.95 11.41
N PRO A 327 7.75 -8.01 12.28
CA PRO A 327 7.25 -8.34 13.62
C PRO A 327 5.97 -9.16 13.59
N MET A 328 5.05 -8.87 12.66
CA MET A 328 3.81 -9.63 12.50
C MET A 328 4.12 -11.10 12.19
N VAL A 329 5.13 -11.34 11.35
CA VAL A 329 5.57 -12.72 11.03
C VAL A 329 6.11 -13.45 12.25
N ILE A 330 6.82 -12.74 13.13
CA ILE A 330 7.45 -13.32 14.32
C ILE A 330 6.41 -13.62 15.40
N ASN A 331 5.43 -12.73 15.59
CA ASN A 331 4.39 -12.89 16.60
C ASN A 331 3.30 -13.91 16.20
N HIS A 332 3.27 -14.35 14.92
CA HIS A 332 2.27 -15.29 14.39
C HIS A 332 0.82 -14.77 14.52
N ASP A 333 0.65 -13.46 14.61
CA ASP A 333 -0.67 -12.85 14.56
C ASP A 333 -1.17 -12.88 13.12
N HIS A 334 -2.29 -13.57 12.95
CA HIS A 334 -2.91 -13.93 11.69
C HIS A 334 -4.27 -13.27 11.59
N ASP A 335 -4.30 -11.96 11.76
CA ASP A 335 -5.56 -11.23 11.72
C ASP A 335 -6.03 -11.11 10.27
N ILE A 336 -7.24 -11.62 10.05
CA ILE A 336 -8.00 -11.43 8.82
C ILE A 336 -8.48 -9.99 8.83
N ILE A 337 -8.19 -9.26 7.75
CA ILE A 337 -8.63 -7.88 7.60
C ILE A 337 -9.75 -7.76 6.58
N TRP A 338 -10.60 -6.76 6.77
CA TRP A 338 -11.61 -6.32 5.82
C TRP A 338 -11.24 -4.94 5.33
N THR A 339 -11.23 -4.75 4.03
CA THR A 339 -10.89 -3.46 3.43
C THR A 339 -12.11 -2.56 3.32
N GLU A 340 -11.87 -1.27 3.10
CA GLU A 340 -12.91 -0.36 2.65
C GLU A 340 -13.57 -0.83 1.33
N ALA A 341 -14.73 -0.23 1.08
CA ALA A 341 -15.45 -0.42 -0.16
C ALA A 341 -14.68 0.22 -1.32
N TYR A 342 -14.28 -0.58 -2.29
CA TYR A 342 -13.64 -0.09 -3.51
C TYR A 342 -14.32 -0.66 -4.75
N MET A 343 -14.04 -0.04 -5.89
CA MET A 343 -14.43 -0.55 -7.20
C MET A 343 -13.25 -1.27 -7.82
N ASP A 344 -13.46 -2.51 -8.24
CA ASP A 344 -12.40 -3.27 -8.89
C ASP A 344 -12.03 -2.63 -10.23
N SER A 345 -10.72 -2.44 -10.42
CA SER A 345 -10.13 -1.85 -11.62
C SER A 345 -9.66 -2.90 -12.62
N ALA A 346 -9.54 -4.17 -12.20
CA ALA A 346 -9.10 -5.27 -13.06
C ALA A 346 -10.12 -5.58 -14.17
N VAL A 347 -11.41 -5.32 -13.90
CA VAL A 347 -12.48 -5.54 -14.86
C VAL A 347 -13.24 -4.25 -15.10
N THR A 348 -12.83 -3.52 -16.13
CA THR A 348 -13.45 -2.29 -16.65
C THR A 348 -14.96 -2.39 -16.91
N GLN A 349 -15.54 -3.59 -16.84
CA GLN A 349 -16.94 -3.88 -17.14
C GLN A 349 -17.80 -4.17 -15.89
N SER A 350 -17.23 -4.40 -14.70
CA SER A 350 -18.00 -4.67 -13.47
C SER A 350 -17.97 -3.49 -12.51
N LEU A 351 -18.93 -2.57 -12.66
CA LEU A 351 -19.16 -1.41 -11.77
C LEU A 351 -19.76 -1.81 -10.40
N LEU A 352 -19.19 -2.83 -9.74
CA LEU A 352 -19.66 -3.31 -8.44
C LEU A 352 -18.73 -2.82 -7.34
N LEU A 353 -19.32 -2.23 -6.30
CA LEU A 353 -18.62 -1.97 -5.04
C LEU A 353 -18.42 -3.30 -4.30
N MET A 354 -17.17 -3.57 -3.94
CA MET A 354 -16.75 -4.77 -3.25
C MET A 354 -15.93 -4.41 -2.02
N THR A 355 -15.85 -5.33 -1.07
CA THR A 355 -14.89 -5.32 0.03
C THR A 355 -14.09 -6.61 -0.04
N THR A 356 -12.82 -6.57 0.35
CA THR A 356 -11.94 -7.74 0.30
C THR A 356 -11.67 -8.23 1.69
N VAL A 357 -11.73 -9.55 1.83
CA VAL A 357 -11.16 -10.26 2.96
C VAL A 357 -9.73 -10.63 2.59
N ALA A 358 -8.75 -10.04 3.27
CA ALA A 358 -7.35 -10.27 2.97
C ALA A 358 -6.59 -10.85 4.16
N MET A 359 -5.61 -11.71 3.87
CA MET A 359 -4.76 -12.36 4.86
C MET A 359 -3.32 -12.45 4.35
N PRO A 360 -2.31 -12.06 5.15
CA PRO A 360 -0.92 -12.17 4.76
C PRO A 360 -0.43 -13.62 4.82
N VAL A 361 0.40 -13.99 3.84
CA VAL A 361 1.02 -15.32 3.74
C VAL A 361 2.52 -15.21 4.03
N PHE A 362 2.95 -15.94 5.05
CA PHE A 362 4.34 -15.91 5.51
C PHE A 362 5.07 -17.22 5.25
N SER A 363 6.39 -17.13 5.07
CA SER A 363 7.26 -18.30 4.95
C SER A 363 7.41 -19.01 6.30
N LYS A 364 6.94 -20.26 6.38
CA LYS A 364 7.05 -21.11 7.59
C LYS A 364 8.34 -21.94 7.66
N LYS A 365 9.30 -21.75 6.74
CA LYS A 365 10.55 -22.53 6.74
C LYS A 365 11.39 -22.15 7.97
N ASN A 366 11.97 -23.15 8.65
CA ASN A 366 12.74 -22.93 9.88
C ASN A 366 13.92 -21.96 9.69
N GLU A 367 14.56 -21.96 8.52
CA GLU A 367 15.72 -21.10 8.20
C GLU A 367 15.33 -19.62 7.97
N THR A 368 14.13 -19.37 7.43
CA THR A 368 13.63 -18.02 7.12
C THR A 368 12.71 -17.46 8.20
N ARG A 369 12.38 -18.27 9.21
CA ARG A 369 11.46 -17.91 10.30
C ARG A 369 11.93 -16.70 11.11
N SER A 370 13.24 -16.55 11.32
CA SER A 370 13.82 -15.39 12.02
C SER A 370 13.88 -14.13 11.15
N HIS A 371 13.83 -14.28 9.83
CA HIS A 371 13.89 -13.16 8.88
C HIS A 371 12.51 -12.55 8.62
N GLY A 372 11.42 -13.27 8.93
CA GLY A 372 10.06 -12.76 8.81
C GLY A 372 9.66 -12.46 7.37
N ILE A 373 9.85 -13.42 6.46
CA ILE A 373 9.63 -13.21 5.02
C ILE A 373 8.13 -13.31 4.69
N LEU A 374 7.57 -12.20 4.20
CA LEU A 374 6.26 -12.14 3.53
C LEU A 374 6.38 -12.75 2.13
N LEU A 375 5.59 -13.78 1.84
CA LEU A 375 5.48 -14.37 0.51
C LEU A 375 4.49 -13.61 -0.37
N GLY A 376 3.46 -13.03 0.25
CA GLY A 376 2.39 -12.34 -0.44
C GLY A 376 1.15 -12.21 0.43
N VAL A 377 0.03 -11.86 -0.19
CA VAL A 377 -1.28 -11.70 0.45
C VAL A 377 -2.31 -12.48 -0.37
N VAL A 378 -3.12 -13.29 0.31
CA VAL A 378 -4.31 -13.89 -0.30
C VAL A 378 -5.51 -13.00 -0.02
N GLY A 379 -6.37 -12.84 -1.01
CA GLY A 379 -7.59 -12.06 -0.91
C GLY A 379 -8.76 -12.76 -1.56
N SER A 380 -9.95 -12.49 -1.05
CA SER A 380 -11.19 -12.82 -1.73
C SER A 380 -12.17 -11.66 -1.65
N ASP A 381 -12.76 -11.33 -2.79
CA ASP A 381 -13.68 -10.22 -2.90
C ASP A 381 -15.10 -10.66 -2.54
N VAL A 382 -15.80 -9.78 -1.83
CA VAL A 382 -17.20 -9.93 -1.45
C VAL A 382 -17.96 -8.71 -1.96
N PRO A 383 -18.87 -8.87 -2.93
CA PRO A 383 -19.71 -7.78 -3.38
C PRO A 383 -20.59 -7.26 -2.24
N LEU A 384 -20.63 -5.94 -2.05
CA LEU A 384 -21.47 -5.35 -0.99
C LEU A 384 -22.95 -5.69 -1.16
N ARG A 385 -23.39 -5.97 -2.39
CA ARG A 385 -24.75 -6.42 -2.69
C ARG A 385 -25.10 -7.72 -1.97
N GLU A 386 -24.14 -8.65 -1.84
CA GLU A 386 -24.35 -9.92 -1.13
C GLU A 386 -24.52 -9.68 0.38
N LEU A 387 -23.70 -8.80 0.97
CA LEU A 387 -23.84 -8.40 2.37
C LEU A 387 -25.20 -7.75 2.64
N LEU A 388 -25.68 -6.88 1.73
CA LEU A 388 -26.99 -6.23 1.86
C LEU A 388 -28.18 -7.20 1.74
N LYS A 389 -28.02 -8.39 1.13
CA LYS A 389 -29.09 -9.40 1.08
C LYS A 389 -29.45 -9.92 2.47
N LEU A 390 -28.52 -9.85 3.44
CA LEU A 390 -28.78 -10.20 4.84
C LEU A 390 -29.78 -9.25 5.51
N ALA A 391 -29.91 -8.02 5.01
CA ALA A 391 -30.83 -6.99 5.50
C ALA A 391 -31.86 -6.60 4.41
N PRO A 392 -32.83 -7.49 4.10
CA PRO A 392 -33.75 -7.26 3.00
C PRO A 392 -34.72 -6.09 3.28
N ARG A 393 -34.76 -5.13 2.35
CA ARG A 393 -35.62 -3.93 2.42
C ARG A 393 -37.11 -4.25 2.64
N TYR A 394 -37.62 -5.34 2.06
CA TYR A 394 -39.02 -5.72 2.19
C TYR A 394 -39.43 -6.07 3.63
N LYS A 395 -38.48 -6.44 4.52
CA LYS A 395 -38.76 -6.67 5.94
C LYS A 395 -38.73 -5.39 6.78
N LEU A 396 -38.07 -4.34 6.30
CA LEU A 396 -37.83 -3.08 7.02
C LEU A 396 -38.94 -2.04 6.79
N GLY A 397 -39.75 -2.21 5.75
CA GLY A 397 -40.79 -1.25 5.35
C GLY A 397 -40.26 -0.14 4.45
N VAL A 398 -41.14 0.77 4.01
CA VAL A 398 -40.85 1.75 2.93
C VAL A 398 -39.78 2.78 3.32
N HIS A 399 -39.66 3.10 4.61
CA HIS A 399 -38.70 4.09 5.12
C HIS A 399 -37.47 3.46 5.78
N GLY A 400 -37.45 2.14 5.96
CA GLY A 400 -36.36 1.44 6.61
C GLY A 400 -35.24 1.10 5.63
N TYR A 401 -34.01 1.46 5.97
CA TYR A 401 -32.82 1.04 5.23
C TYR A 401 -31.76 0.51 6.18
N ALA A 402 -30.90 -0.35 5.66
CA ALA A 402 -29.68 -0.78 6.33
C ALA A 402 -28.50 -0.04 5.72
N PHE A 403 -27.52 0.28 6.56
CA PHE A 403 -26.24 0.82 6.14
C PHE A 403 -25.12 0.07 6.86
N LEU A 404 -23.95 0.03 6.26
CA LEU A 404 -22.76 -0.60 6.81
C LEU A 404 -21.73 0.48 7.15
N ASN A 405 -21.10 0.37 8.31
CA ASN A 405 -20.14 1.34 8.83
C ASN A 405 -18.87 0.62 9.34
N THR A 406 -17.71 1.24 9.16
CA THR A 406 -16.43 0.78 9.71
C THR A 406 -16.27 1.23 11.17
N ASN A 407 -15.24 0.72 11.84
CA ASN A 407 -14.78 1.18 13.15
C ASN A 407 -14.37 2.66 13.17
N ASN A 408 -13.97 3.21 12.03
CA ASN A 408 -13.56 4.61 11.86
C ASN A 408 -14.73 5.54 11.56
N GLY A 409 -15.95 5.02 11.40
CA GLY A 409 -17.12 5.83 11.05
C GLY A 409 -17.33 6.04 9.56
N TYR A 410 -16.59 5.33 8.69
CA TYR A 410 -16.80 5.36 7.25
C TYR A 410 -17.93 4.45 6.81
N ILE A 411 -18.79 5.00 5.95
CA ILE A 411 -19.94 4.28 5.40
C ILE A 411 -19.47 3.36 4.26
N LEU A 412 -19.48 2.04 4.50
CA LEU A 412 -19.21 1.04 3.46
C LEU A 412 -20.37 0.94 2.46
N SER A 413 -21.61 1.05 2.94
CA SER A 413 -22.78 0.96 2.08
C SER A 413 -23.93 1.79 2.62
N HIS A 414 -24.50 2.63 1.76
CA HIS A 414 -25.69 3.43 2.05
C HIS A 414 -26.53 3.62 0.78
N PRO A 415 -27.87 3.73 0.87
CA PRO A 415 -28.73 3.94 -0.30
C PRO A 415 -28.35 5.16 -1.15
N ASP A 416 -27.86 6.22 -0.50
CA ASP A 416 -27.40 7.45 -1.16
C ASP A 416 -25.91 7.44 -1.50
N LEU A 417 -25.17 6.37 -1.19
CA LEU A 417 -23.76 6.24 -1.57
C LEU A 417 -23.69 6.11 -3.09
N ARG A 418 -23.09 7.10 -3.74
CA ARG A 418 -22.88 7.10 -5.20
C ARG A 418 -21.40 6.85 -5.47
N PRO A 419 -21.05 5.85 -6.30
CA PRO A 419 -19.68 5.73 -6.78
C PRO A 419 -19.37 6.94 -7.66
N LEU A 420 -18.50 7.85 -7.19
CA LEU A 420 -17.97 8.93 -8.01
C LEU A 420 -16.90 8.34 -8.93
N VAL A 421 -17.31 7.93 -10.13
CA VAL A 421 -16.35 7.58 -11.19
C VAL A 421 -15.92 8.88 -11.86
N SER A 422 -14.92 9.54 -11.30
CA SER A 422 -14.19 10.60 -11.99
C SER A 422 -12.69 10.43 -11.76
N HIS A 423 -12.02 9.81 -12.73
CA HIS A 423 -10.56 9.65 -12.85
C HIS A 423 -9.88 8.68 -11.85
N PRO A 424 -8.74 8.06 -12.21
CA PRO A 424 -8.13 6.94 -11.48
C PRO A 424 -7.59 7.25 -10.07
N GLU A 425 -7.86 8.43 -9.51
CA GLU A 425 -7.28 8.89 -8.24
C GLU A 425 -8.28 9.69 -7.38
N VAL A 426 -9.59 9.44 -7.51
CA VAL A 426 -10.60 10.17 -6.75
C VAL A 426 -11.43 9.21 -5.90
N TRP A 427 -10.99 9.03 -4.66
CA TRP A 427 -11.84 8.55 -3.57
C TRP A 427 -12.39 9.77 -2.84
N MET A 428 -13.63 10.15 -3.16
CA MET A 428 -14.34 11.17 -2.40
C MET A 428 -15.75 10.67 -2.11
N THR A 429 -16.06 10.55 -0.82
CA THR A 429 -17.43 10.53 -0.33
C THR A 429 -17.80 11.96 0.05
N ASP A 430 -18.31 12.74 -0.91
CA ASP A 430 -19.01 13.98 -0.56
C ASP A 430 -20.35 13.62 0.07
N PHE A 431 -20.41 13.66 1.40
CA PHE A 431 -21.67 13.77 2.14
C PHE A 431 -21.77 15.20 2.66
N ASP A 432 -22.78 15.94 2.18
CA ASP A 432 -23.24 17.15 2.85
C ASP A 432 -23.59 16.78 4.30
N CYS A 433 -22.82 17.33 5.24
CA CYS A 433 -22.99 17.14 6.68
C CYS A 433 -24.39 17.57 7.13
N LEU A 434 -25.30 16.61 7.23
CA LEU A 434 -26.49 16.70 8.08
C LEU A 434 -26.23 15.88 9.33
N ALA A 435 -25.90 16.61 10.40
CA ALA A 435 -25.62 16.11 11.73
C ALA A 435 -26.66 15.06 12.18
N MET A 436 -26.22 13.84 12.45
CA MET A 436 -27.00 12.84 13.18
C MET A 436 -26.15 12.28 14.31
N PHE A 437 -26.42 12.77 15.52
CA PHE A 437 -25.99 12.13 16.76
C PHE A 437 -26.70 10.79 16.90
N VAL A 438 -25.96 9.69 16.86
CA VAL A 438 -26.46 8.38 17.30
C VAL A 438 -25.48 7.78 18.30
N TYR A 439 -25.94 7.66 19.55
CA TYR A 439 -25.29 6.87 20.59
C TYR A 439 -25.32 5.40 20.18
N CYS A 440 -24.16 4.83 19.87
CA CYS A 440 -23.98 3.38 19.79
C CYS A 440 -22.97 2.95 20.86
N SER A 441 -23.48 2.26 21.88
CA SER A 441 -22.68 1.55 22.87
C SER A 441 -22.19 0.23 22.27
N CYS A 442 -20.94 0.19 21.81
CA CYS A 442 -20.23 -1.04 21.48
C CYS A 442 -19.14 -1.29 22.52
N THR A 443 -19.18 -2.47 23.13
CA THR A 443 -18.20 -2.97 24.08
C THR A 443 -16.84 -3.17 23.41
N HIS A 444 -15.81 -2.55 23.97
CA HIS A 444 -14.42 -2.72 23.60
C HIS A 444 -14.00 -4.19 23.55
N SER A 445 -13.43 -4.61 22.42
CA SER A 445 -12.33 -5.58 22.40
C SER A 445 -11.12 -4.88 21.76
N GLN A 446 -10.46 -4.03 22.55
CA GLN A 446 -9.06 -3.70 22.32
C GLN A 446 -8.28 -4.89 22.88
N ASP A 447 -7.68 -5.71 22.02
CA ASP A 447 -6.55 -6.59 22.36
C ASP A 447 -6.08 -7.31 21.08
N SER A 448 -5.23 -6.65 20.30
CA SER A 448 -4.31 -7.32 19.36
C SER A 448 -3.12 -6.42 19.05
N CYS A 449 -2.31 -6.14 20.07
CA CYS A 449 -0.92 -5.75 19.88
C CYS A 449 -0.14 -6.25 21.10
N SER A 450 0.31 -7.50 21.05
CA SER A 450 1.19 -8.12 22.05
C SER A 450 2.39 -8.81 21.41
#